data_AF-A0A850XI96-F1
#
_entry.id   AF-A0A850XI96-F1
#
_cell.length_a   1.000
_cell.length_b   1.000
_cell.length_c   1.000
_cell.angle_alpha   90.00
_cell.angle_beta   90.00
_cell.angle_gamma   90.00
#
_symmetry.space_group_name_H-M   'P 1'
#
loop_
_entity.id
_entity.type
_entity.pdbx_description
1 polymer ?
#
loop_
_entity_poly.entity_id
_entity_poly.type
_entity_poly.pdbx_seq_one_letter_code
_entity_poly.pdbx_strand_id
1 'polypeptide(L)'
;FLEAFESLLRSAENRTSSLFETAYRPVAKEAAAPVKELFTDISLYILGAETTVESAVLRFFDGLFPLVYSQLINPGITELSEDYTECLRLMRQDINPFGHYSKNMDTELSKYLWASRMLSQALSLGIEVINTTEHAALAKECSKALVKMQYCPHCQGLTLIRPCVGYCLNVMRGCLASVSELDAHWREYISTLEHLTNEKAASHDLEVAVMGIQNSINEAILHAQLNGPQISATVDKVCGQPRKQEADLSSDNIVPVKEVTEAQTFVMTHTSLNNKRREFTSYMKRSRIFYASIAERLCDGDLVMRDSSACWNGEDVV
;
A
#
# COMPACT_ATOMS: atom_id res chain seq x y z
N PHE A 1 1.52 -9.14 -1.54
CA PHE A 1 0.74 -7.94 -1.90
C PHE A 1 1.68 -6.79 -2.21
N LEU A 2 2.47 -6.34 -1.23
CA LEU A 2 3.44 -5.23 -1.37
C LEU A 2 4.36 -5.39 -2.59
N GLU A 3 5.02 -6.53 -2.77
CA GLU A 3 5.88 -6.78 -3.96
C GLU A 3 5.17 -6.55 -5.31
N ALA A 4 3.90 -6.95 -5.42
CA ALA A 4 3.14 -6.81 -6.65
C ALA A 4 2.76 -5.34 -6.88
N PHE A 5 2.46 -4.62 -5.80
CA PHE A 5 2.16 -3.20 -5.84
C PHE A 5 3.41 -2.37 -6.19
N GLU A 6 4.57 -2.67 -5.60
CA GLU A 6 5.85 -2.05 -5.95
C GLU A 6 6.21 -2.26 -7.42
N SER A 7 5.96 -3.47 -7.96
CA SER A 7 6.14 -3.77 -9.38
C SER A 7 5.20 -2.95 -10.28
N LEU A 8 3.94 -2.76 -9.86
CA LEU A 8 2.98 -1.91 -10.55
C LEU A 8 3.43 -0.44 -10.56
N LEU A 9 3.84 0.10 -9.41
CA LEU A 9 4.36 1.47 -9.32
C LEU A 9 5.58 1.68 -10.20
N ARG A 10 6.54 0.76 -10.16
CA ARG A 10 7.74 0.83 -11.01
C ARG A 10 7.38 0.81 -12.51
N SER A 11 6.36 0.03 -12.88
CA SER A 11 5.88 -0.02 -14.26
C SER A 11 5.22 1.29 -14.70
N ALA A 12 4.40 1.88 -13.83
CA ALA A 12 3.77 3.18 -14.07
C ALA A 12 4.78 4.33 -14.09
N GLU A 13 5.78 4.31 -13.22
CA GLU A 13 6.91 5.26 -13.21
C GLU A 13 7.66 5.20 -14.53
N ASN A 14 8.07 4.01 -14.98
CA ASN A 14 8.78 3.84 -16.25
C ASN A 14 7.96 4.33 -17.44
N ARG A 15 6.64 4.08 -17.47
CA ARG A 15 5.77 4.61 -18.54
C ARG A 15 5.64 6.12 -18.51
N THR A 16 5.55 6.69 -17.32
CA THR A 16 5.49 8.16 -17.14
C THR A 16 6.79 8.80 -17.57
N SER A 17 7.95 8.25 -17.20
CA SER A 17 9.26 8.70 -17.67
C SER A 17 9.39 8.60 -19.19
N SER A 18 8.95 7.48 -19.78
CA SER A 18 8.94 7.28 -21.23
C SER A 18 8.08 8.31 -21.98
N LEU A 19 6.94 8.71 -21.43
CA LEU A 19 6.14 9.82 -21.99
C LEU A 19 6.97 11.10 -22.14
N PHE A 20 7.71 11.47 -21.09
CA PHE A 20 8.56 12.66 -21.13
C PHE A 20 9.70 12.50 -22.14
N GLU A 21 10.40 11.36 -22.15
CA GLU A 21 11.50 11.09 -23.07
C GLU A 21 11.07 11.05 -24.55
N THR A 22 9.81 10.73 -24.83
CA THR A 22 9.30 10.57 -26.20
C THR A 22 8.53 11.78 -26.70
N ALA A 23 7.55 12.28 -25.94
CA ALA A 23 6.64 13.35 -26.34
C ALA A 23 7.06 14.74 -25.84
N TYR A 24 7.79 14.83 -24.73
CA TYR A 24 8.14 16.09 -24.07
C TYR A 24 9.65 16.22 -23.79
N ARG A 25 10.47 15.84 -24.77
CA ARG A 25 11.95 15.82 -24.66
C ARG A 25 12.58 17.07 -24.03
N PRO A 26 12.13 18.31 -24.35
CA PRO A 26 12.74 19.52 -23.79
C PRO A 26 12.66 19.62 -22.26
N VAL A 27 11.69 18.94 -21.63
CA VAL A 27 11.50 18.95 -20.16
C VAL A 27 11.86 17.61 -19.51
N ALA A 28 12.29 16.61 -20.28
CA ALA A 28 12.37 15.23 -19.79
C ALA A 28 13.40 15.04 -18.66
N LYS A 29 14.55 15.69 -18.75
CA LYS A 29 15.62 15.58 -17.77
C LYS A 29 15.19 16.18 -16.43
N GLU A 30 14.58 17.35 -16.46
CA GLU A 30 14.12 18.08 -15.28
C GLU A 30 12.86 17.46 -14.67
N ALA A 31 11.98 16.87 -15.51
CA ALA A 31 10.77 16.18 -15.06
C ALA A 31 11.07 14.84 -14.37
N ALA A 32 12.24 14.25 -14.56
CA ALA A 32 12.61 12.96 -13.98
C ALA A 32 12.53 12.95 -12.43
N ALA A 33 12.94 14.05 -11.78
CA ALA A 33 12.89 14.15 -10.32
C ALA A 33 11.45 14.24 -9.79
N PRO A 34 10.57 15.15 -10.27
CA PRO A 34 9.16 15.17 -9.89
C PRO A 34 8.42 13.85 -10.15
N VAL A 35 8.69 13.17 -11.27
CA VAL A 35 8.10 11.86 -11.57
C VAL A 35 8.49 10.85 -10.49
N LYS A 36 9.78 10.72 -10.19
CA LYS A 36 10.26 9.79 -9.18
C LYS A 36 9.71 10.11 -7.78
N GLU A 37 9.62 11.39 -7.43
CA GLU A 37 9.06 11.84 -6.16
C GLU A 37 7.59 11.43 -6.02
N LEU A 38 6.77 11.65 -7.04
CA LEU A 38 5.36 11.25 -7.06
C LEU A 38 5.17 9.76 -6.75
N PHE A 39 5.89 8.87 -7.44
CA PHE A 39 5.77 7.43 -7.24
C PHE A 39 6.33 6.99 -5.88
N THR A 40 7.36 7.68 -5.38
CA THR A 40 7.90 7.46 -4.03
C THR A 40 6.86 7.84 -2.96
N ASP A 41 6.20 8.99 -3.09
CA ASP A 41 5.17 9.44 -2.17
C ASP A 41 3.96 8.50 -2.15
N ILE A 42 3.52 8.02 -3.33
CA ILE A 42 2.44 7.02 -3.43
C ILE A 42 2.82 5.71 -2.72
N SER A 43 4.07 5.26 -2.86
CA SER A 43 4.58 4.08 -2.15
C SER A 43 4.54 4.30 -0.63
N LEU A 44 5.08 5.42 -0.16
CA LEU A 44 5.10 5.79 1.26
C LEU A 44 3.68 5.92 1.84
N TYR A 45 2.74 6.48 1.08
CA TYR A 45 1.33 6.55 1.47
C TYR A 45 0.74 5.17 1.76
N ILE A 46 1.02 4.16 0.92
CA ILE A 46 0.50 2.80 1.17
C ILE A 46 1.22 2.09 2.32
N LEU A 47 2.50 2.41 2.54
CA LEU A 47 3.26 1.92 3.69
C LEU A 47 2.87 2.59 5.02
N GLY A 48 1.99 3.59 4.98
CA GLY A 48 1.40 4.20 6.17
C GLY A 48 2.02 5.53 6.59
N ALA A 49 2.86 6.16 5.77
CA ALA A 49 3.37 7.51 6.02
C ALA A 49 2.23 8.54 6.13
N GLU A 50 2.45 9.65 6.82
CA GLU A 50 1.43 10.71 7.02
C GLU A 50 1.19 11.59 5.77
N THR A 51 1.99 11.40 4.72
CA THR A 51 1.76 12.05 3.41
C THR A 51 0.39 11.67 2.85
N THR A 52 -0.22 12.56 2.06
CA THR A 52 -1.51 12.31 1.38
C THR A 52 -1.31 12.22 -0.12
N VAL A 53 -2.17 11.47 -0.81
CA VAL A 53 -2.19 11.40 -2.28
C VAL A 53 -2.36 12.80 -2.89
N GLU A 54 -3.27 13.61 -2.32
CA GLU A 54 -3.47 15.01 -2.70
C GLU A 54 -2.15 15.80 -2.64
N SER A 55 -1.42 15.74 -1.52
CA SER A 55 -0.16 16.48 -1.37
C SER A 55 0.93 16.02 -2.34
N ALA A 56 0.96 14.73 -2.69
CA ALA A 56 1.90 14.16 -3.65
C ALA A 56 1.59 14.63 -5.08
N VAL A 57 0.31 14.59 -5.47
CA VAL A 57 -0.16 15.05 -6.78
C VAL A 57 0.05 16.55 -6.92
N LEU A 58 -0.26 17.34 -5.89
CA LEU A 58 -0.05 18.79 -5.90
C LEU A 58 1.44 19.14 -6.05
N ARG A 59 2.32 18.54 -5.24
CA ARG A 59 3.78 18.74 -5.35
C ARG A 59 4.32 18.38 -6.72
N PHE A 60 3.84 17.29 -7.31
CA PHE A 60 4.20 16.91 -8.68
C PHE A 60 3.83 18.01 -9.68
N PHE A 61 2.59 18.51 -9.65
CA PHE A 61 2.15 19.57 -10.57
C PHE A 61 2.80 20.93 -10.27
N ASP A 62 3.17 21.22 -9.02
CA ASP A 62 4.01 22.37 -8.66
C ASP A 62 5.38 22.26 -9.31
N GLY A 63 6.04 21.10 -9.22
CA GLY A 63 7.32 20.85 -9.87
C GLY A 63 7.24 20.90 -11.40
N LEU A 64 6.12 20.44 -11.98
CA LEU A 64 5.93 20.36 -13.42
C LEU A 64 5.63 21.71 -14.08
N PHE A 65 4.89 22.60 -13.41
CA PHE A 65 4.39 23.82 -14.04
C PHE A 65 5.49 24.75 -14.57
N PRO A 66 6.57 25.08 -13.83
CA PRO A 66 7.63 25.91 -14.36
C PRO A 66 8.27 25.34 -15.63
N LEU A 67 8.45 24.01 -15.69
CA LEU A 67 9.04 23.31 -16.84
C LEU A 67 8.14 23.43 -18.07
N VAL A 68 6.85 23.13 -17.91
CA VAL A 68 5.85 23.24 -18.99
C VAL A 68 5.73 24.70 -19.44
N TYR A 69 5.74 25.65 -18.51
CA TYR A 69 5.62 27.05 -18.84
C TYR A 69 6.80 27.56 -19.67
N SER A 70 8.05 27.34 -19.23
CA SER A 70 9.22 27.87 -19.95
C SER A 70 9.53 27.14 -21.24
N GLN A 71 9.32 25.81 -21.31
CA GLN A 71 9.76 25.02 -22.47
C GLN A 71 8.64 24.73 -23.48
N LEU A 72 7.37 24.70 -23.05
CA LEU A 72 6.25 24.28 -23.91
C LEU A 72 5.24 25.38 -24.20
N ILE A 73 5.03 26.32 -23.27
CA ILE A 73 4.09 27.44 -23.44
C ILE A 73 4.82 28.68 -23.96
N ASN A 74 5.97 29.02 -23.38
CA ASN A 74 6.74 30.22 -23.71
C ASN A 74 8.22 29.88 -23.95
N PRO A 75 8.53 29.15 -25.04
CA PRO A 75 9.89 28.65 -25.34
C PRO A 75 10.94 29.76 -25.53
N GLY A 76 10.52 31.02 -25.69
CA GLY A 76 11.42 32.17 -25.78
C GLY A 76 12.04 32.60 -24.45
N ILE A 77 11.75 31.92 -23.34
CA ILE A 77 12.40 32.14 -22.04
C ILE A 77 13.49 31.09 -21.84
N THR A 78 14.75 31.48 -22.03
CA THR A 78 15.91 30.59 -21.90
C THR A 78 16.27 30.27 -20.45
N GLU A 79 16.11 31.22 -19.53
CA GLU A 79 16.31 31.00 -18.09
C GLU A 79 15.24 31.75 -17.27
N LEU A 80 14.50 31.00 -16.46
CA LEU A 80 13.65 31.57 -15.41
C LEU A 80 14.55 31.87 -14.19
N SER A 81 14.41 33.05 -13.58
CA SER A 81 15.03 33.29 -12.29
C SER A 81 14.42 32.38 -11.21
N GLU A 82 15.17 32.13 -10.14
CA GLU A 82 14.69 31.31 -9.02
C GLU A 82 13.40 31.89 -8.42
N ASP A 83 13.36 33.21 -8.19
CA ASP A 83 12.16 33.91 -7.70
C ASP A 83 10.95 33.74 -8.63
N TYR A 84 11.17 33.77 -9.95
CA TYR A 84 10.08 33.63 -10.91
C TYR A 84 9.59 32.18 -10.97
N THR A 85 10.51 31.22 -10.92
CA THR A 85 10.19 29.79 -10.82
C THR A 85 9.37 29.50 -9.57
N GLU A 86 9.73 30.10 -8.44
CA GLU A 86 9.00 29.93 -7.18
C GLU A 86 7.62 30.59 -7.23
N CYS A 87 7.49 31.77 -7.84
CA CYS A 87 6.18 32.37 -8.09
C CYS A 87 5.28 31.45 -8.91
N LEU A 88 5.80 30.85 -9.99
CA LEU A 88 5.04 29.90 -10.80
C LEU A 88 4.54 28.73 -9.94
N ARG A 89 5.40 28.14 -9.11
CA ARG A 89 5.02 27.05 -8.19
C ARG A 89 3.91 27.47 -7.24
N LEU A 90 4.11 28.56 -6.50
CA LEU A 90 3.17 29.04 -5.48
C LEU A 90 1.81 29.42 -6.07
N MET A 91 1.81 30.02 -7.26
CA MET A 91 0.60 30.53 -7.91
C MET A 91 -0.07 29.51 -8.85
N ARG A 92 0.50 28.30 -8.97
CA ARG A 92 0.00 27.25 -9.88
C ARG A 92 -1.46 26.90 -9.64
N GLN A 93 -1.92 26.89 -8.39
CA GLN A 93 -3.32 26.64 -8.05
C GLN A 93 -4.26 27.73 -8.57
N ASP A 94 -3.88 29.00 -8.39
CA ASP A 94 -4.68 30.15 -8.82
C ASP A 94 -4.68 30.32 -10.35
N ILE A 95 -3.54 30.01 -11.00
CA ILE A 95 -3.40 30.04 -12.46
C ILE A 95 -4.14 28.86 -13.11
N ASN A 96 -4.19 27.70 -12.45
CA ASN A 96 -4.79 26.46 -12.93
C ASN A 96 -4.37 26.05 -14.36
N PRO A 97 -3.06 25.93 -14.65
CA PRO A 97 -2.56 25.69 -16.01
C PRO A 97 -2.99 24.32 -16.57
N PHE A 98 -3.17 23.34 -15.68
CA PHE A 98 -3.50 21.96 -16.01
C PHE A 98 -5.00 21.66 -15.97
N GLY A 99 -5.85 22.68 -15.76
CA GLY A 99 -7.30 22.50 -15.72
C GLY A 99 -7.76 21.47 -14.68
N HIS A 100 -8.79 20.70 -15.02
CA HIS A 100 -9.38 19.72 -14.11
C HIS A 100 -8.53 18.43 -13.97
N TYR A 101 -7.53 18.21 -14.84
CA TYR A 101 -6.78 16.97 -14.90
C TYR A 101 -5.96 16.70 -13.63
N SER A 102 -5.39 17.74 -13.01
CA SER A 102 -4.67 17.61 -11.74
C SER A 102 -5.59 17.11 -10.61
N LYS A 103 -6.78 17.71 -10.48
CA LYS A 103 -7.77 17.34 -9.46
C LYS A 103 -8.40 15.97 -9.72
N ASN A 104 -8.66 15.64 -10.99
CA ASN A 104 -9.21 14.34 -11.36
C ASN A 104 -8.22 13.21 -11.07
N MET A 105 -6.93 13.44 -11.35
CA MET A 105 -5.87 12.48 -11.02
C MET A 105 -5.79 12.22 -9.52
N ASP A 106 -5.79 13.28 -8.69
CA ASP A 106 -5.88 13.12 -7.23
C ASP A 106 -7.13 12.33 -6.81
N THR A 107 -8.31 12.71 -7.30
CA THR A 107 -9.58 12.07 -6.90
C THR A 107 -9.59 10.57 -7.23
N GLU A 108 -9.17 10.19 -8.44
CA GLU A 108 -9.10 8.78 -8.85
C GLU A 108 -8.04 8.01 -8.05
N LEU A 109 -6.83 8.56 -7.90
CA LEU A 109 -5.77 7.90 -7.13
C LEU A 109 -6.15 7.75 -5.66
N SER A 110 -6.67 8.80 -5.02
CA SER A 110 -7.10 8.80 -3.63
C SER A 110 -8.13 7.70 -3.36
N LYS A 111 -9.11 7.55 -4.25
CA LYS A 111 -10.17 6.54 -4.15
C LYS A 111 -9.62 5.10 -4.09
N TYR A 112 -8.70 4.73 -4.98
CA TYR A 112 -8.22 3.34 -5.07
C TYR A 112 -7.00 3.05 -4.20
N LEU A 113 -6.14 4.04 -3.95
CA LEU A 113 -4.98 3.89 -3.06
C LEU A 113 -5.41 3.75 -1.60
N TRP A 114 -6.56 4.32 -1.20
CA TRP A 114 -7.08 4.19 0.16
C TRP A 114 -7.29 2.72 0.57
N ALA A 115 -7.94 1.91 -0.27
CA ALA A 115 -8.17 0.50 0.01
C ALA A 115 -6.86 -0.28 0.17
N SER A 116 -5.86 0.05 -0.66
CA SER A 116 -4.51 -0.54 -0.59
C SER A 116 -3.79 -0.17 0.70
N ARG A 117 -3.90 1.10 1.14
CA ARG A 117 -3.37 1.56 2.42
C ARG A 117 -4.05 0.85 3.59
N MET A 118 -5.37 0.76 3.59
CA MET A 118 -6.11 0.06 4.66
C MET A 118 -5.73 -1.42 4.73
N LEU A 119 -5.61 -2.09 3.58
CA LEU A 119 -5.16 -3.47 3.53
C LEU A 119 -3.73 -3.62 4.09
N SER A 120 -2.81 -2.76 3.68
CA SER A 120 -1.42 -2.72 4.17
C SER A 120 -1.36 -2.55 5.68
N GLN A 121 -2.06 -1.56 6.22
CA GLN A 121 -2.11 -1.28 7.66
C GLN A 121 -2.76 -2.41 8.45
N ALA A 122 -3.85 -2.98 7.94
CA ALA A 122 -4.52 -4.11 8.58
C ALA A 122 -3.57 -5.33 8.68
N LEU A 123 -2.84 -5.63 7.60
CA LEU A 123 -1.84 -6.71 7.60
C LEU A 123 -0.74 -6.47 8.64
N SER A 124 -0.20 -5.25 8.72
CA SER A 124 0.82 -4.87 9.71
C SER A 124 0.30 -5.03 11.14
N LEU A 125 -0.93 -4.57 11.41
CA LEU A 125 -1.58 -4.76 12.72
C LEU A 125 -1.76 -6.24 13.06
N GLY A 126 -2.18 -7.06 12.10
CA GLY A 126 -2.30 -8.51 12.31
C GLY A 126 -0.98 -9.16 12.69
N ILE A 127 0.12 -8.76 12.06
CA ILE A 127 1.48 -9.23 12.39
C ILE A 127 1.85 -8.80 13.80
N GLU A 128 1.61 -7.54 14.16
CA GLU A 128 1.89 -7.01 15.50
C GLU A 128 1.12 -7.74 16.60
N VAL A 129 -0.18 -8.01 16.38
CA VAL A 129 -1.02 -8.75 17.32
C VAL A 129 -0.51 -10.18 17.49
N ILE A 130 -0.18 -10.88 16.41
CA ILE A 130 0.39 -12.24 16.48
C ILE A 130 1.72 -12.22 17.25
N ASN A 131 2.64 -11.31 16.90
CA ASN A 131 3.94 -11.21 17.54
C ASN A 131 3.81 -10.89 19.04
N THR A 132 2.89 -10.00 19.41
CA THR A 132 2.65 -9.63 20.81
C THR A 132 2.09 -10.80 21.60
N THR A 133 1.14 -11.55 21.03
CA THR A 133 0.53 -12.71 21.71
C THR A 133 1.47 -13.91 21.80
N GLU A 134 2.35 -14.11 20.82
CA GLU A 134 3.41 -15.13 20.86
C GLU A 134 4.37 -14.93 22.03
N HIS A 135 4.65 -13.66 22.37
CA HIS A 135 5.54 -13.28 23.46
C HIS A 135 4.83 -13.05 24.80
N ALA A 136 3.55 -13.43 24.91
CA ALA A 136 2.79 -13.26 26.15
C ALA A 136 3.38 -14.12 27.29
N ALA A 137 3.72 -13.47 28.40
CA ALA A 137 4.31 -14.15 29.55
C ALA A 137 3.29 -15.07 30.25
N LEU A 138 3.71 -16.30 30.55
CA LEU A 138 2.91 -17.23 31.34
C LEU A 138 2.91 -16.80 32.81
N ALA A 139 1.72 -16.75 33.41
CA ALA A 139 1.58 -16.49 34.84
C ALA A 139 2.24 -17.62 35.66
N LYS A 140 2.78 -17.28 36.84
CA LYS A 140 3.41 -18.26 37.74
C LYS A 140 2.48 -19.45 38.09
N GLU A 141 1.18 -19.18 38.27
CA GLU A 141 0.19 -20.22 38.55
C GLU A 141 -0.04 -21.13 37.33
N CYS A 142 0.01 -20.59 36.12
CA CYS A 142 0.00 -21.39 34.90
C CYS A 142 1.23 -22.31 34.84
N SER A 143 2.44 -21.81 35.12
CA SER A 143 3.64 -22.65 35.16
C SER A 143 3.52 -23.81 36.14
N LYS A 144 2.97 -23.56 37.34
CA LYS A 144 2.71 -24.63 38.32
C LYS A 144 1.69 -25.64 37.81
N ALA A 145 0.59 -25.16 37.22
CA ALA A 145 -0.47 -26.02 36.68
C ALA A 145 0.05 -26.91 35.54
N LEU A 146 0.87 -26.35 34.64
CA LEU A 146 1.54 -27.10 33.57
C LEU A 146 2.47 -28.17 34.12
N VAL A 147 3.31 -27.84 35.11
CA VAL A 147 4.20 -28.83 35.74
C VAL A 147 3.39 -29.93 36.43
N LYS A 148 2.32 -29.57 37.15
CA LYS A 148 1.43 -30.52 37.81
C LYS A 148 0.73 -31.45 36.81
N MET A 149 0.33 -30.90 35.66
CA MET A 149 -0.28 -31.66 34.60
C MET A 149 0.72 -32.62 33.95
N GLN A 150 1.89 -32.13 33.52
CA GLN A 150 2.79 -32.89 32.66
C GLN A 150 3.78 -33.77 33.41
N TYR A 151 4.26 -33.37 34.60
CA TYR A 151 5.42 -34.00 35.25
C TYR A 151 5.11 -34.68 36.60
N CYS A 152 4.05 -34.28 37.32
CA CYS A 152 3.72 -34.94 38.59
C CYS A 152 3.47 -36.45 38.51
N PRO A 153 2.85 -37.02 37.45
CA PRO A 153 2.74 -38.47 37.31
C PRO A 153 4.10 -39.17 37.35
N HIS A 154 5.11 -38.60 36.68
CA HIS A 154 6.46 -39.13 36.65
C HIS A 154 7.10 -39.12 38.04
N CYS A 155 6.89 -38.06 38.82
CA CYS A 155 7.34 -37.98 40.22
C CYS A 155 6.70 -39.04 41.13
N GLN A 156 5.52 -39.54 40.75
CA GLN A 156 4.81 -40.62 41.45
C GLN A 156 5.11 -42.03 40.85
N GLY A 157 6.02 -42.13 39.88
CA GLY A 157 6.38 -43.39 39.22
C GLY A 157 5.44 -43.79 38.06
N LEU A 158 4.48 -42.95 37.69
CA LEU A 158 3.51 -43.17 36.62
C LEU A 158 4.00 -42.61 35.28
N THR A 159 5.13 -43.12 34.79
CA THR A 159 5.82 -42.54 33.61
C THR A 159 5.13 -42.78 32.27
N LEU A 160 4.18 -43.72 32.21
CA LEU A 160 3.40 -44.05 31.01
C LEU A 160 2.02 -43.40 30.98
N ILE A 161 1.60 -42.75 32.08
CA ILE A 161 0.28 -42.11 32.18
C ILE A 161 0.39 -40.67 31.70
N ARG A 162 -0.38 -40.30 30.68
CA ARG A 162 -0.50 -38.91 30.21
C ARG A 162 -1.76 -38.22 30.80
N PRO A 163 -1.81 -36.88 30.79
CA PRO A 163 -2.98 -36.11 31.19
C PRO A 163 -4.27 -36.52 30.47
N CYS A 164 -5.39 -36.48 31.19
CA CYS A 164 -6.71 -36.52 30.58
C CYS A 164 -6.92 -35.31 29.67
N VAL A 165 -7.64 -35.48 28.55
CA VAL A 165 -7.96 -34.39 27.62
C VAL A 165 -8.68 -33.24 28.33
N GLY A 166 -9.68 -33.55 29.16
CA GLY A 166 -10.42 -32.53 29.92
C GLY A 166 -9.55 -31.77 30.91
N TYR A 167 -8.59 -32.44 31.55
CA TYR A 167 -7.65 -31.78 32.46
C TYR A 167 -6.69 -30.87 31.69
N CYS A 168 -6.16 -31.34 30.55
CA CYS A 168 -5.37 -30.52 29.64
C CYS A 168 -6.10 -29.25 29.22
N LEU A 169 -7.34 -29.39 28.73
CA LEU A 169 -8.15 -28.24 28.30
C LEU A 169 -8.35 -27.22 29.42
N ASN A 170 -8.62 -27.68 30.66
CA ASN A 170 -8.80 -26.78 31.80
C ASN A 170 -7.51 -26.00 32.13
N VAL A 171 -6.37 -26.68 32.18
CA VAL A 171 -5.07 -26.04 32.43
C VAL A 171 -4.74 -25.05 31.31
N MET A 172 -4.86 -25.46 30.05
CA MET A 172 -4.52 -24.63 28.90
C MET A 172 -5.44 -23.42 28.76
N ARG A 173 -6.75 -23.55 29.00
CA ARG A 173 -7.69 -22.42 29.01
C ARG A 173 -7.39 -21.44 30.13
N GLY A 174 -7.02 -21.93 31.32
CA GLY A 174 -6.59 -21.07 32.42
C GLY A 174 -5.31 -20.30 32.10
N CYS A 175 -4.33 -20.98 31.47
CA CYS A 175 -3.07 -20.37 31.03
C CYS A 175 -3.26 -19.30 29.94
N LEU A 176 -4.18 -19.54 29.01
CA LEU A 176 -4.40 -18.71 27.82
C LEU A 176 -5.58 -17.75 27.98
N ALA A 177 -6.10 -17.56 29.20
CA ALA A 177 -7.30 -16.77 29.44
C ALA A 177 -7.19 -15.35 28.87
N SER A 178 -6.09 -14.65 29.13
CA SER A 178 -5.84 -13.30 28.61
C SER A 178 -5.74 -13.25 27.09
N VAL A 179 -5.13 -14.26 26.47
CA VAL A 179 -5.01 -14.37 25.01
C VAL A 179 -6.39 -14.67 24.38
N SER A 180 -7.23 -15.45 25.06
CA SER A 180 -8.56 -15.83 24.56
C SER A 180 -9.55 -14.65 24.51
N GLU A 181 -9.33 -13.59 25.30
CA GLU A 181 -10.14 -12.36 25.26
C GLU A 181 -10.06 -11.67 23.89
N LEU A 182 -8.98 -11.90 23.13
CA LEU A 182 -8.81 -11.35 21.79
C LEU A 182 -9.69 -12.03 20.73
N ASP A 183 -10.33 -13.16 21.01
CA ASP A 183 -11.05 -13.95 20.00
C ASP A 183 -12.15 -13.14 19.29
N ALA A 184 -12.95 -12.38 20.04
CA ALA A 184 -14.02 -11.57 19.45
C ALA A 184 -13.46 -10.51 18.48
N HIS A 185 -12.44 -9.76 18.91
CA HIS A 185 -11.79 -8.74 18.09
C HIS A 185 -11.04 -9.34 16.91
N TRP A 186 -10.40 -10.50 17.08
CA TRP A 186 -9.71 -11.19 16.01
C TRP A 186 -10.69 -11.67 14.94
N ARG A 187 -11.84 -12.23 15.31
CA ARG A 187 -12.87 -12.65 14.35
C ARG A 187 -13.40 -11.48 13.53
N GLU A 188 -13.59 -10.33 14.16
CA GLU A 188 -14.00 -9.10 13.49
C GLU A 188 -12.91 -8.60 12.54
N TYR A 189 -11.66 -8.53 13.01
CA TYR A 189 -10.49 -8.19 12.20
C TYR A 189 -10.37 -9.06 10.95
N ILE A 190 -10.48 -10.39 11.09
CA ILE A 190 -10.44 -11.33 9.96
C ILE A 190 -11.58 -11.07 8.98
N SER A 191 -12.80 -10.80 9.48
CA SER A 191 -13.95 -10.48 8.63
C SER A 191 -13.76 -9.19 7.83
N THR A 192 -13.20 -8.15 8.46
CA THR A 192 -12.89 -6.88 7.81
C THR A 192 -11.79 -7.06 6.76
N LEU A 193 -10.75 -7.82 7.07
CA LEU A 193 -9.68 -8.12 6.13
C LEU A 193 -10.17 -8.95 4.94
N GLU A 194 -11.09 -9.89 5.17
CA GLU A 194 -11.77 -10.61 4.09
C GLU A 194 -12.58 -9.66 3.20
N HIS A 195 -13.24 -8.66 3.76
CA HIS A 195 -13.97 -7.66 2.96
C HIS A 195 -13.01 -6.85 2.08
N LEU A 196 -11.94 -6.28 2.67
CA LEU A 196 -10.92 -5.49 1.98
C LEU A 196 -10.21 -6.30 0.87
N THR A 197 -9.96 -7.59 1.10
CA THR A 197 -9.30 -8.44 0.09
C THR A 197 -10.25 -8.90 -1.02
N ASN A 198 -11.53 -9.12 -0.71
CA ASN A 198 -12.52 -9.59 -1.69
C ASN A 198 -13.07 -8.48 -2.59
N GLU A 199 -12.74 -7.22 -2.34
CA GLU A 199 -13.07 -6.08 -3.19
C GLU A 199 -12.32 -6.18 -4.55
N LYS A 200 -12.82 -7.08 -5.40
CA LYS A 200 -12.23 -7.48 -6.69
C LYS A 200 -12.16 -6.33 -7.70
N ALA A 201 -13.10 -5.40 -7.64
CA ALA A 201 -13.09 -4.19 -8.45
C ALA A 201 -11.87 -3.33 -8.09
N ALA A 202 -11.58 -3.16 -6.79
CA ALA A 202 -10.52 -2.28 -6.31
C ALA A 202 -9.12 -2.64 -6.83
N SER A 203 -8.78 -3.92 -7.05
CA SER A 203 -7.44 -4.28 -7.58
C SER A 203 -7.27 -3.95 -9.06
N HIS A 204 -8.31 -4.14 -9.87
CA HIS A 204 -8.26 -3.81 -11.29
C HIS A 204 -8.36 -2.30 -11.48
N ASP A 205 -9.26 -1.66 -10.75
CA ASP A 205 -9.46 -0.21 -10.82
C ASP A 205 -8.23 0.54 -10.28
N LEU A 206 -7.55 0.02 -9.25
CA LEU A 206 -6.26 0.55 -8.80
C LEU A 206 -5.19 0.46 -9.89
N GLU A 207 -5.07 -0.70 -10.54
CA GLU A 207 -4.11 -0.89 -11.62
C GLU A 207 -4.39 0.07 -12.77
N VAL A 208 -5.67 0.22 -13.15
CA VAL A 208 -6.10 1.20 -14.16
C VAL A 208 -5.76 2.62 -13.73
N ALA A 209 -6.01 3.01 -12.47
CA ALA A 209 -5.74 4.35 -11.97
C ALA A 209 -4.23 4.67 -11.92
N VAL A 210 -3.42 3.76 -11.39
CA VAL A 210 -1.96 3.93 -11.28
C VAL A 210 -1.31 3.94 -12.67
N MET A 211 -1.74 3.06 -13.58
CA MET A 211 -1.25 3.08 -14.96
C MET A 211 -1.78 4.28 -15.77
N GLY A 212 -2.94 4.81 -15.38
CA GLY A 212 -3.57 5.99 -15.96
C GLY A 212 -2.86 7.31 -15.65
N ILE A 213 -1.95 7.34 -14.68
CA ILE A 213 -1.15 8.53 -14.31
C ILE A 213 -0.50 9.16 -15.55
N GLN A 214 0.12 8.34 -16.40
CA GLN A 214 0.74 8.79 -17.64
C GLN A 214 -0.24 9.58 -18.51
N ASN A 215 -1.45 9.04 -18.71
CA ASN A 215 -2.46 9.67 -19.56
C ASN A 215 -2.98 10.97 -18.92
N SER A 216 -3.21 10.97 -17.61
CA SER A 216 -3.62 12.19 -16.88
C SER A 216 -2.59 13.31 -17.02
N ILE A 217 -1.29 12.98 -16.96
CA ILE A 217 -0.19 13.94 -17.16
C ILE A 217 -0.16 14.43 -18.60
N ASN A 218 -0.30 13.55 -19.59
CA ASN A 218 -0.35 13.91 -21.00
C ASN A 218 -1.49 14.91 -21.30
N GLU A 219 -2.71 14.60 -20.85
CA GLU A 219 -3.87 15.47 -21.04
C GLU A 219 -3.72 16.82 -20.32
N ALA A 220 -3.13 16.83 -19.12
CA ALA A 220 -2.82 18.05 -18.40
C ALA A 220 -1.85 18.95 -19.18
N ILE A 221 -0.77 18.38 -19.74
CA ILE A 221 0.21 19.13 -20.53
C ILE A 221 -0.42 19.64 -21.82
N LEU A 222 -1.19 18.81 -22.53
CA LEU A 222 -1.90 19.22 -23.74
C LEU A 222 -2.87 20.37 -23.46
N HIS A 223 -3.63 20.30 -22.36
CA HIS A 223 -4.49 21.39 -21.92
C HIS A 223 -3.71 22.69 -21.68
N ALA A 224 -2.56 22.60 -21.02
CA ALA A 224 -1.70 23.75 -20.75
C ALA A 224 -1.15 24.38 -22.06
N GLN A 225 -0.76 23.56 -23.03
CA GLN A 225 -0.31 24.03 -24.34
C GLN A 225 -1.43 24.72 -25.13
N LEU A 226 -2.63 24.13 -25.15
CA LEU A 226 -3.80 24.68 -25.85
C LEU A 226 -4.24 26.04 -25.26
N ASN A 227 -4.09 26.23 -23.95
CA ASN A 227 -4.46 27.46 -23.24
C ASN A 227 -3.27 28.40 -23.00
N GLY A 228 -2.13 28.16 -23.65
CA GLY A 228 -0.86 28.86 -23.43
C GLY A 228 -0.95 30.40 -23.41
N PRO A 229 -1.65 31.06 -24.36
CA PRO A 229 -1.79 32.52 -24.35
C PRO A 229 -2.53 33.07 -23.13
N GLN A 230 -3.61 32.39 -22.71
CA GLN A 230 -4.38 32.78 -21.52
C GLN A 230 -3.58 32.56 -20.23
N ILE A 231 -2.87 31.43 -20.15
CA ILE A 231 -1.98 31.13 -19.03
C ILE A 231 -0.88 32.17 -18.95
N SER A 232 -0.24 32.51 -20.07
CA SER A 232 0.83 33.52 -20.11
C SER A 232 0.36 34.90 -19.65
N ALA A 233 -0.81 35.35 -20.10
CA ALA A 233 -1.38 36.63 -19.66
C ALA A 233 -1.69 36.64 -18.15
N THR A 234 -2.12 35.49 -17.60
CA THR A 234 -2.38 35.34 -16.16
C THR A 234 -1.08 35.32 -15.36
N VAL A 235 -0.06 34.61 -15.84
CA VAL A 235 1.28 34.59 -15.26
C VAL A 235 1.88 35.98 -15.26
N ASP A 236 1.81 36.72 -16.37
CA ASP A 236 2.34 38.09 -16.47
C ASP A 236 1.70 39.03 -15.43
N LYS A 237 0.40 38.81 -15.14
CA LYS A 237 -0.34 39.60 -14.14
C LYS A 237 0.08 39.26 -12.70
N VAL A 238 0.37 38.00 -12.43
CA VAL A 238 0.58 37.48 -11.07
C VAL A 238 2.06 37.45 -10.69
N CYS A 239 2.92 36.98 -11.58
CA CYS A 239 4.37 36.86 -11.38
C CYS A 239 5.18 37.98 -12.06
N GLY A 240 4.55 38.83 -12.86
CA GLY A 240 5.23 39.85 -13.66
C GLY A 240 5.78 39.31 -14.97
N GLN A 241 6.46 40.17 -15.75
CA GLN A 241 7.03 39.76 -17.03
C GLN A 241 8.40 39.10 -16.85
N PRO A 242 8.68 37.99 -17.54
CA PRO A 242 9.97 37.33 -17.49
C PRO A 242 11.04 38.18 -18.19
N ARG A 243 12.26 38.23 -17.63
CA ARG A 243 13.40 38.90 -18.27
C ARG A 243 13.81 38.11 -19.51
N LYS A 244 13.41 38.57 -20.70
CA LYS A 244 13.84 37.97 -21.97
C LYS A 244 15.30 38.33 -22.23
N GLN A 245 16.20 37.34 -22.19
CA GLN A 245 17.44 37.42 -22.98
C GLN A 245 17.12 36.84 -24.35
N GLU A 246 17.20 37.69 -25.38
CA GLU A 246 16.95 37.30 -26.77
C GLU A 246 17.97 36.23 -27.18
N ALA A 247 17.48 35.00 -27.39
CA ALA A 247 18.19 33.99 -28.14
C ALA A 247 17.30 33.60 -29.34
N ASP A 248 17.89 33.66 -30.53
CA ASP A 248 17.30 33.23 -31.79
C ASP A 248 16.85 31.77 -31.71
N LEU A 249 15.56 31.51 -31.98
CA LEU A 249 15.02 30.16 -32.08
C LEU A 249 14.72 29.82 -33.54
N SER A 250 15.45 28.83 -34.07
CA SER A 250 15.05 28.08 -35.25
C SER A 250 13.91 27.13 -34.91
N SER A 251 12.81 27.24 -35.65
CA SER A 251 11.64 26.37 -35.61
C SER A 251 12.00 24.92 -35.93
N ASP A 252 11.53 23.96 -35.13
CA ASP A 252 11.44 22.57 -35.57
C ASP A 252 10.15 21.86 -35.16
N ASN A 253 9.83 20.84 -35.96
CA ASN A 253 8.49 20.41 -36.33
C ASN A 253 7.73 19.56 -35.28
N ILE A 254 6.40 19.72 -35.28
CA ILE A 254 5.44 18.85 -34.57
C ILE A 254 5.36 17.50 -35.30
N VAL A 255 5.68 16.40 -34.61
CA VAL A 255 5.53 15.02 -35.11
C VAL A 255 4.25 14.42 -34.51
N PRO A 256 3.42 13.69 -35.29
CA PRO A 256 2.25 13.02 -34.75
C PRO A 256 2.67 11.77 -33.96
N VAL A 257 2.13 11.65 -32.74
CA VAL A 257 2.28 10.49 -31.86
C VAL A 257 1.62 9.26 -32.50
N LYS A 258 2.37 8.15 -32.58
CA LYS A 258 1.86 6.85 -33.02
C LYS A 258 1.57 6.01 -31.77
N GLU A 259 0.32 5.61 -31.60
CA GLU A 259 -0.09 4.69 -30.54
C GLU A 259 0.69 3.37 -30.65
N VAL A 260 1.39 3.00 -29.57
CA VAL A 260 1.98 1.67 -29.40
C VAL A 260 1.09 0.91 -28.43
N THR A 261 0.24 0.05 -28.97
CA THR A 261 -0.42 -1.00 -28.20
C THR A 261 0.59 -2.12 -27.90
N GLU A 262 1.13 -2.16 -26.69
CA GLU A 262 1.75 -3.36 -26.14
C GLU A 262 0.97 -3.86 -24.93
N ALA A 263 0.01 -4.75 -25.23
CA ALA A 263 -0.78 -5.50 -24.26
C ALA A 263 -0.30 -6.95 -24.23
N GLN A 264 0.95 -7.22 -23.84
CA GLN A 264 1.45 -8.61 -23.76
C GLN A 264 2.28 -8.95 -22.51
N THR A 265 2.82 -7.97 -21.77
CA THR A 265 3.46 -8.21 -20.46
C THR A 265 2.48 -8.18 -19.27
N PHE A 266 1.25 -7.71 -19.50
CA PHE A 266 0.29 -7.32 -18.45
C PHE A 266 -0.55 -8.47 -17.87
N VAL A 267 -0.74 -9.56 -18.62
CA VAL A 267 -1.61 -10.68 -18.22
C VAL A 267 -0.96 -11.58 -17.15
N MET A 268 0.38 -11.60 -17.09
CA MET A 268 1.14 -12.46 -16.17
C MET A 268 1.23 -11.90 -14.74
N THR A 269 1.31 -10.59 -14.55
CA THR A 269 1.33 -9.95 -13.22
C THR A 269 -0.05 -10.02 -12.55
N HIS A 270 -1.11 -9.77 -13.29
CA HIS A 270 -2.49 -9.80 -12.80
C HIS A 270 -2.96 -11.21 -12.39
N THR A 271 -2.51 -12.26 -13.08
CA THR A 271 -2.81 -13.66 -12.71
C THR A 271 -2.10 -14.10 -11.43
N SER A 272 -0.85 -13.66 -11.21
CA SER A 272 -0.07 -13.94 -10.01
C SER A 272 -0.68 -13.33 -8.73
N LEU A 273 -1.08 -12.05 -8.77
CA LEU A 273 -1.68 -11.35 -7.62
C LEU A 273 -3.03 -11.97 -7.23
N ASN A 274 -3.85 -12.34 -8.22
CA ASN A 274 -5.14 -12.96 -8.00
C ASN A 274 -5.05 -14.35 -7.34
N ASN A 275 -4.02 -15.13 -7.68
CA ASN A 275 -3.76 -16.43 -7.06
C ASN A 275 -3.25 -16.26 -5.62
N LYS A 276 -2.24 -15.41 -5.40
CA LYS A 276 -1.73 -15.08 -4.05
C LYS A 276 -2.83 -14.58 -3.13
N ARG A 277 -3.76 -13.76 -3.65
CA ARG A 277 -4.92 -13.29 -2.90
C ARG A 277 -5.85 -14.42 -2.47
N ARG A 278 -6.24 -15.32 -3.38
CA ARG A 278 -7.15 -16.43 -3.04
C ARG A 278 -6.54 -17.34 -1.99
N GLU A 279 -5.25 -17.62 -2.12
CA GLU A 279 -4.49 -18.39 -1.15
C GLU A 279 -4.50 -17.70 0.22
N PHE A 280 -4.17 -16.39 0.24
CA PHE A 280 -4.20 -15.58 1.46
C PHE A 280 -5.58 -15.60 2.14
N THR A 281 -6.67 -15.33 1.39
CA THR A 281 -8.04 -15.39 1.92
C THR A 281 -8.37 -16.78 2.49
N SER A 282 -7.87 -17.86 1.89
CA SER A 282 -8.05 -19.22 2.41
C SER A 282 -7.37 -19.40 3.77
N TYR A 283 -6.13 -18.91 3.92
CA TYR A 283 -5.41 -18.95 5.19
C TYR A 283 -6.09 -18.11 6.27
N MET A 284 -6.53 -16.90 5.94
CA MET A 284 -7.23 -16.02 6.89
C MET A 284 -8.53 -16.65 7.42
N LYS A 285 -9.30 -17.30 6.55
CA LYS A 285 -10.51 -18.03 6.96
C LYS A 285 -10.22 -19.13 7.97
N ARG A 286 -9.11 -19.85 7.79
CA ARG A 286 -8.68 -20.92 8.71
C ARG A 286 -8.17 -20.38 10.05
N SER A 287 -7.59 -19.18 10.05
CA SER A 287 -7.09 -18.53 11.28
C SER A 287 -8.18 -17.77 12.04
N ARG A 288 -9.41 -17.67 11.52
CA ARG A 288 -10.53 -16.95 12.16
C ARG A 288 -10.79 -17.34 13.61
N ILE A 289 -10.68 -18.63 13.92
CA ILE A 289 -10.93 -19.17 15.27
C ILE A 289 -9.62 -19.44 16.04
N PHE A 290 -8.51 -18.84 15.62
CA PHE A 290 -7.18 -19.14 16.16
C PHE A 290 -7.17 -19.01 17.69
N TYR A 291 -7.47 -17.82 18.23
CA TYR A 291 -7.44 -17.57 19.67
C TYR A 291 -8.45 -18.40 20.49
N ALA A 292 -9.63 -18.68 19.93
CA ALA A 292 -10.58 -19.61 20.58
C ALA A 292 -10.17 -21.09 20.55
N SER A 293 -9.22 -21.51 19.70
CA SER A 293 -8.89 -22.92 19.50
C SER A 293 -7.47 -23.32 19.92
N ILE A 294 -6.70 -22.41 20.52
CA ILE A 294 -5.30 -22.69 20.90
C ILE A 294 -5.23 -23.82 21.92
N ALA A 295 -6.08 -23.80 22.95
CA ALA A 295 -6.10 -24.82 23.99
C ALA A 295 -6.42 -26.21 23.41
N GLU A 296 -7.42 -26.28 22.54
CA GLU A 296 -7.82 -27.49 21.85
C GLU A 296 -6.69 -28.04 20.99
N ARG A 297 -6.04 -27.19 20.18
CA ARG A 297 -4.91 -27.59 19.33
C ARG A 297 -3.72 -28.11 20.12
N LEU A 298 -3.42 -27.50 21.26
CA LEU A 298 -2.33 -27.94 22.14
C LEU A 298 -2.66 -29.28 22.83
N CYS A 299 -3.94 -29.51 23.14
CA CYS A 299 -4.41 -30.77 23.70
C CYS A 299 -4.82 -31.83 22.64
N ASP A 300 -4.57 -31.58 21.34
CA ASP A 300 -4.95 -32.47 20.22
C ASP A 300 -3.86 -33.51 19.87
N GLY A 301 -2.68 -33.46 20.52
CA GLY A 301 -1.51 -34.29 20.20
C GLY A 301 -1.00 -35.21 21.32
N ASP A 302 0.31 -35.46 21.32
CA ASP A 302 0.98 -36.38 22.26
C ASP A 302 0.95 -35.97 23.74
N LEU A 303 0.45 -34.76 24.03
CA LEU A 303 0.33 -34.24 25.38
C LEU A 303 -0.78 -34.90 26.21
N VAL A 304 -1.66 -35.70 25.59
CA VAL A 304 -2.82 -36.31 26.25
C VAL A 304 -2.97 -37.79 25.92
N MET A 305 -3.64 -38.55 26.81
CA MET A 305 -4.10 -39.91 26.49
C MET A 305 -5.43 -39.84 25.72
N ARG A 306 -5.51 -40.55 24.58
CA ARG A 306 -6.76 -40.69 23.79
C ARG A 306 -7.42 -42.08 23.91
N ASP A 307 -6.61 -43.13 23.87
CA ASP A 307 -7.11 -44.48 23.55
C ASP A 307 -7.00 -45.49 24.70
N SER A 308 -7.00 -45.06 25.97
CA SER A 308 -6.95 -46.00 27.10
C SER A 308 -7.58 -45.38 28.34
N SER A 309 -8.44 -46.16 29.01
CA SER A 309 -9.33 -45.81 30.13
C SER A 309 -8.64 -45.39 31.44
N ALA A 310 -7.37 -44.98 31.39
CA ALA A 310 -6.57 -44.58 32.55
C ALA A 310 -5.75 -43.33 32.19
N CYS A 311 -6.11 -42.18 32.73
CA CYS A 311 -5.43 -40.91 32.49
C CYS A 311 -5.23 -40.11 33.78
N TRP A 312 -4.27 -39.18 33.77
CA TRP A 312 -3.98 -38.32 34.92
C TRP A 312 -4.95 -37.14 34.99
N ASN A 313 -5.69 -37.02 36.10
CA ASN A 313 -6.63 -35.91 36.35
C ASN A 313 -6.01 -34.73 37.14
N GLY A 314 -4.78 -34.87 37.63
CA GLY A 314 -4.11 -33.90 38.50
C GLY A 314 -3.85 -34.39 39.94
N GLU A 315 -4.47 -35.49 40.36
CA GLU A 315 -4.31 -36.06 41.70
C GLU A 315 -4.02 -37.56 41.64
N ASP A 316 -4.70 -38.26 40.75
CA ASP A 316 -4.70 -39.71 40.59
C ASP A 316 -5.02 -40.15 39.14
N VAL A 317 -5.03 -41.46 38.91
CA VAL A 317 -5.33 -42.08 37.61
C VAL A 317 -6.80 -42.47 37.58
N VAL A 318 -7.53 -42.00 36.56
CA VAL A 318 -8.98 -42.21 36.36
C VAL A 318 -9.32 -42.84 35.03
#